data_AF-A0A7C7SJ93-F1
#
_entry.id   AF-A0A7C7SJ93-F1
#
_cell.length_a   1.000
_cell.length_b   1.000
_cell.length_c   1.000
_cell.angle_alpha   90.00
_cell.angle_beta   90.00
_cell.angle_gamma   90.00
#
_symmetry.space_group_name_H-M   'P 1'
#
loop_
_entity.id
_entity.type
_entity.pdbx_description
1 polymer ?
#
loop_
_entity_poly.entity_id
_entity_poly.type
_entity_poly.pdbx_seq_one_letter_code
_entity_poly.pdbx_strand_id
1 'polypeptide(L)'
;MCTAGAGNAPLLCRAVLVFTLFADGDRVDVTGVSRGKGFQGVMKRHGFSGGGASHGSMFHRAPGSIGASSYPSRVIKGMRGPGRMGGDRVTVRNLHVMQVNVDEHVLVVKGAVPGAPGGYVMVRKAIAAGREPAPAPVAPKKK
;
A
#
# COMPACT_ATOMS: atom_id res chain seq x y z
N MET A 1 -41.76 -7.04 8.64
CA MET A 1 -41.72 -6.95 7.17
C MET A 1 -41.27 -5.54 6.81
N CYS A 2 -40.03 -5.37 6.35
CA CYS A 2 -39.53 -4.07 5.88
C CYS A 2 -39.32 -4.19 4.36
N THR A 3 -40.05 -3.38 3.60
CA THR A 3 -40.06 -3.37 2.14
C THR A 3 -38.83 -2.67 1.58
N ALA A 4 -38.34 -3.21 0.46
CA ALA A 4 -37.19 -2.72 -0.30
C ALA A 4 -37.48 -1.35 -0.92
N GLY A 5 -36.69 -0.35 -0.54
CA GLY A 5 -36.53 0.90 -1.26
C GLY A 5 -35.27 0.84 -2.13
N ALA A 6 -35.42 1.10 -3.42
CA ALA A 6 -34.34 1.17 -4.39
C ALA A 6 -33.32 2.26 -3.99
N GLY A 7 -32.08 1.84 -3.76
CA GLY A 7 -30.97 2.71 -3.42
C GLY A 7 -29.89 1.88 -2.73
N ASN A 8 -28.74 1.72 -3.38
CA ASN A 8 -27.61 0.94 -2.91
C ASN A 8 -26.90 1.64 -1.73
N ALA A 9 -27.61 1.80 -0.61
CA ALA A 9 -27.12 2.34 0.65
C ALA A 9 -27.17 1.22 1.70
N PRO A 10 -26.08 0.92 2.41
CA PRO A 10 -26.11 -0.14 3.41
C PRO A 10 -26.96 0.29 4.60
N LEU A 11 -27.81 -0.63 5.05
CA LEU A 11 -28.67 -0.52 6.21
C LEU A 11 -27.83 -0.17 7.46
N LEU A 12 -28.15 0.95 8.09
CA LEU A 12 -27.74 1.26 9.46
C LEU A 12 -28.48 0.30 10.40
N CYS A 13 -27.72 -0.31 11.32
CA CYS A 13 -28.14 -1.27 12.35
C CYS A 13 -27.94 -2.75 11.97
N ARG A 14 -26.97 -3.38 12.65
CA ARG A 14 -26.53 -4.78 12.65
C ARG A 14 -25.39 -5.12 11.70
N ALA A 15 -24.49 -5.93 12.27
CA ALA A 15 -23.21 -6.36 11.71
C ALA A 15 -23.30 -6.62 10.20
N VAL A 16 -22.59 -5.79 9.44
CA VAL A 16 -22.44 -5.98 8.00
C VAL A 16 -21.57 -7.21 7.81
N LEU A 17 -22.18 -8.30 7.35
CA LEU A 17 -21.49 -9.55 7.10
C LEU A 17 -20.67 -9.42 5.80
N VAL A 18 -19.39 -9.77 5.88
CA VAL A 18 -18.39 -9.62 4.80
C VAL A 18 -18.85 -10.27 3.49
N PHE A 19 -19.59 -11.39 3.57
CA PHE A 19 -20.11 -12.12 2.40
C PHE A 19 -21.14 -11.34 1.57
N THR A 20 -21.88 -10.40 2.17
CA THR A 20 -22.87 -9.62 1.41
C THR A 20 -22.21 -8.60 0.50
N LEU A 21 -20.98 -8.20 0.83
CA LEU A 21 -20.27 -7.14 0.15
C LEU A 21 -19.26 -7.63 -0.88
N PHE A 22 -18.66 -8.82 -0.69
CA PHE A 22 -17.57 -9.33 -1.52
C PHE A 22 -17.81 -10.79 -1.90
N ALA A 23 -17.60 -11.11 -3.17
CA ALA A 23 -17.60 -12.47 -3.70
C ALA A 23 -16.17 -12.95 -3.98
N ASP A 24 -16.00 -14.26 -4.12
CA ASP A 24 -14.73 -14.85 -4.55
C ASP A 24 -14.35 -14.36 -5.95
N GLY A 25 -13.10 -13.93 -6.13
CA GLY A 25 -12.60 -13.36 -7.39
C GLY A 25 -12.79 -11.85 -7.54
N ASP A 26 -13.48 -11.18 -6.61
CA ASP A 26 -13.62 -9.72 -6.63
C ASP A 26 -12.27 -9.00 -6.44
N ARG A 27 -12.22 -7.76 -6.93
CA ARG A 27 -11.10 -6.85 -6.71
C ARG A 27 -11.42 -5.81 -5.65
N VAL A 28 -10.48 -5.64 -4.74
CA VAL A 28 -10.61 -4.72 -3.61
C VAL A 28 -9.42 -3.76 -3.51
N ASP A 29 -9.71 -2.55 -3.05
CA ASP A 29 -8.71 -1.56 -2.64
C ASP A 29 -8.64 -1.56 -1.11
N VAL A 30 -7.45 -1.83 -0.57
CA VAL A 30 -7.22 -1.87 0.88
C VAL A 30 -6.42 -0.65 1.30
N THR A 31 -6.98 0.11 2.22
CA THR A 31 -6.35 1.31 2.78
C THR A 31 -6.02 1.09 4.25
N GLY A 32 -4.80 1.40 4.64
CA GLY A 32 -4.34 1.25 6.01
C GLY A 32 -3.23 2.24 6.36
N VAL A 33 -2.88 2.28 7.63
CA VAL A 33 -1.74 3.07 8.11
C VAL A 33 -0.48 2.24 7.94
N SER A 34 0.46 2.73 7.13
CA SER A 34 1.74 2.04 6.89
C SER A 34 2.55 1.88 8.18
N ARG A 35 3.33 0.80 8.28
CA ARG A 35 4.19 0.55 9.44
C ARG A 35 5.23 1.66 9.58
N GLY A 36 5.21 2.35 10.72
CA GLY A 36 6.18 3.39 11.05
C GLY A 36 7.60 2.84 11.17
N LYS A 37 8.58 3.59 10.63
CA LYS A 37 10.01 3.27 10.73
C LYS A 37 10.79 4.32 11.53
N GLY A 38 10.13 5.32 12.12
CA GLY A 38 10.80 6.41 12.85
C GLY A 38 11.52 7.40 11.92
N PHE A 39 12.55 8.07 12.42
CA PHE A 39 13.41 8.94 11.61
C PHE A 39 14.36 8.10 10.75
N GLN A 40 14.33 8.32 9.44
CA GLN A 40 15.12 7.57 8.49
C GLN A 40 16.03 8.47 7.67
N GLY A 41 17.25 7.98 7.44
CA GLY A 41 18.22 8.62 6.55
C GLY A 41 17.79 8.57 5.09
N VAL A 42 18.45 9.38 4.25
CA VAL A 42 18.11 9.56 2.83
C VAL A 42 18.13 8.27 2.01
N MET A 43 19.08 7.36 2.28
CA MET A 43 19.18 6.10 1.54
C MET A 43 17.94 5.23 1.74
N LYS A 44 17.47 5.07 2.98
CA LYS A 44 16.32 4.22 3.29
C LYS A 44 14.97 4.89 2.97
N ARG A 45 14.91 6.22 3.07
CA ARG A 45 13.68 6.99 2.81
C ARG A 45 13.43 7.23 1.32
N HIS A 46 14.47 7.59 0.57
CA HIS A 46 14.36 8.02 -0.84
C HIS A 46 15.14 7.14 -1.82
N GLY A 47 15.83 6.09 -1.37
CA GLY A 47 16.57 5.18 -2.24
C GLY A 47 17.85 5.78 -2.83
N PHE A 48 18.42 6.81 -2.20
CA PHE A 48 19.65 7.45 -2.71
C PHE A 48 20.86 6.50 -2.64
N SER A 49 21.73 6.58 -3.65
CA SER A 49 23.05 5.95 -3.63
C SER A 49 23.98 6.66 -2.65
N GLY A 50 24.82 5.89 -1.96
CA GLY A 50 25.87 6.44 -1.11
C GLY A 50 27.09 6.88 -1.91
N GLY A 51 28.03 7.56 -1.25
CA GLY A 51 29.37 7.77 -1.82
C GLY A 51 30.20 6.48 -1.86
N GLY A 52 31.38 6.55 -2.47
CA GLY A 52 32.35 5.45 -2.49
C GLY A 52 32.71 4.97 -1.07
N ALA A 53 33.31 3.78 -0.97
CA ALA A 53 33.72 3.20 0.32
C ALA A 53 35.24 3.16 0.51
N SER A 54 36.01 2.98 -0.57
CA SER A 54 37.44 2.63 -0.49
C SER A 54 38.40 3.79 -0.72
N HIS A 55 38.08 4.76 -1.59
CA HIS A 55 39.00 5.85 -1.96
C HIS A 55 38.85 7.10 -1.08
N GLY A 56 39.10 6.96 0.22
CA GLY A 56 39.21 8.09 1.18
C GLY A 56 37.93 8.91 1.36
N SER A 57 36.80 8.44 0.85
CA SER A 57 35.53 9.17 0.87
C SER A 57 34.85 9.03 2.24
N MET A 58 34.64 10.14 2.94
CA MET A 58 33.94 10.16 4.23
C MET A 58 32.41 10.19 4.10
N PHE A 59 31.88 10.24 2.86
CA PHE A 59 30.47 10.45 2.57
C PHE A 59 29.72 9.18 2.16
N HIS A 60 29.81 8.12 2.95
CA HIS A 60 29.15 6.84 2.61
C HIS A 60 27.62 6.91 2.65
N ARG A 61 27.05 7.67 3.59
CA ARG A 61 25.59 7.76 3.82
C ARG A 61 25.05 9.20 3.86
N ALA A 62 25.90 10.16 3.49
CA ALA A 62 25.54 11.57 3.49
C ALA A 62 24.61 11.91 2.31
N PRO A 63 23.77 12.95 2.43
CA PRO A 63 22.79 13.32 1.42
C PRO A 63 23.35 13.96 0.14
N GLY A 64 24.66 14.21 0.07
CA GLY A 64 25.26 14.92 -1.05
C GLY A 64 24.84 16.40 -1.09
N SER A 65 24.88 17.01 -2.28
CA SER A 65 24.45 18.40 -2.46
C SER A 65 22.93 18.56 -2.37
N ILE A 66 22.48 19.61 -1.68
CA ILE A 66 21.06 19.92 -1.41
C ILE A 66 20.56 21.09 -2.28
N GLY A 67 21.42 21.77 -3.04
CA GLY A 67 21.03 22.93 -3.85
C GLY A 67 22.12 23.47 -4.76
N ALA A 68 21.72 24.43 -5.61
CA ALA A 68 22.60 25.18 -6.51
C ALA A 68 23.01 26.53 -5.90
N SER A 69 24.24 26.97 -6.19
CA SER A 69 24.83 28.20 -5.63
C SER A 69 24.23 29.48 -6.26
N SER A 70 24.32 29.63 -7.59
CA SER A 70 24.08 30.93 -8.26
C SER A 70 22.61 31.32 -8.50
N TYR A 71 21.73 30.35 -8.80
CA TYR A 71 20.29 30.59 -8.92
C TYR A 71 19.61 29.28 -8.57
N PRO A 72 18.75 29.16 -7.53
CA PRO A 72 18.00 30.16 -6.75
C PRO A 72 18.57 30.50 -5.34
N SER A 73 19.85 30.25 -5.06
CA SER A 73 20.57 30.54 -3.79
C SER A 73 19.84 30.10 -2.51
N ARG A 74 18.93 29.14 -2.62
CA ARG A 74 18.14 28.57 -1.54
C ARG A 74 17.79 27.13 -1.87
N VAL A 75 17.44 26.34 -0.85
CA VAL A 75 16.91 25.00 -1.06
C VAL A 75 15.47 25.08 -1.59
N ILE A 76 15.20 24.38 -2.70
CA ILE A 76 13.86 24.35 -3.30
C ILE A 76 12.90 23.59 -2.37
N LYS A 77 11.67 24.10 -2.21
CA LYS A 77 10.65 23.42 -1.40
C LYS A 77 10.37 22.03 -1.98
N GLY A 78 10.27 21.03 -1.11
CA GLY A 78 10.13 19.63 -1.52
C GLY A 78 11.45 18.90 -1.78
N MET A 79 12.60 19.53 -1.51
CA MET A 79 13.89 18.83 -1.55
C MET A 79 13.89 17.61 -0.62
N ARG A 80 14.41 16.49 -1.13
CA ARG A 80 14.37 15.19 -0.44
C ARG A 80 15.43 15.13 0.66
N GLY A 81 15.01 15.34 1.90
CA GLY A 81 15.87 15.21 3.09
C GLY A 81 15.61 13.94 3.91
N PRO A 82 16.46 13.65 4.91
CA PRO A 82 16.14 12.67 5.95
C PRO A 82 14.90 13.11 6.73
N GLY A 83 14.18 12.17 7.33
CA GLY A 83 12.93 12.50 8.01
C GLY A 83 12.15 11.29 8.49
N ARG A 84 11.00 11.55 9.12
CA ARG A 84 10.07 10.50 9.53
C ARG A 84 9.60 9.70 8.30
N MET A 85 9.58 8.38 8.43
CA MET A 85 9.11 7.46 7.39
C MET A 85 8.06 6.51 7.96
N GLY A 86 6.97 6.33 7.20
CA GLY A 86 5.85 5.48 7.58
C GLY A 86 4.92 6.15 8.59
N GLY A 87 3.79 5.49 8.89
CA GLY A 87 2.69 6.10 9.63
C GLY A 87 1.73 6.91 8.75
N ASP A 88 1.98 6.93 7.44
CA ASP A 88 1.11 7.58 6.46
C ASP A 88 0.00 6.62 6.02
N ARG A 89 -1.15 7.18 5.64
CA ARG A 89 -2.28 6.43 5.06
C ARG A 89 -1.93 6.02 3.63
N VAL A 90 -1.81 4.72 3.40
CA VAL A 90 -1.46 4.13 2.10
C VAL A 90 -2.61 3.25 1.63
N THR A 91 -2.94 3.36 0.34
CA THR A 91 -3.92 2.50 -0.33
C THR A 91 -3.19 1.59 -1.31
N VAL A 92 -3.32 0.28 -1.12
CA VAL A 92 -2.92 -0.73 -2.10
C VAL A 92 -4.16 -1.05 -2.92
N ARG A 93 -4.05 -0.86 -4.24
CA ARG A 93 -5.17 -1.01 -5.18
C ARG A 93 -5.17 -2.37 -5.85
N ASN A 94 -6.34 -2.80 -6.32
CA ASN A 94 -6.51 -3.98 -7.17
C ASN A 94 -5.98 -5.29 -6.58
N LEU A 95 -6.27 -5.53 -5.31
CA LEU A 95 -5.99 -6.80 -4.67
C LEU A 95 -7.08 -7.82 -5.01
N HIS A 96 -6.67 -9.06 -5.28
CA HIS A 96 -7.59 -10.15 -5.60
C HIS A 96 -8.07 -10.85 -4.33
N VAL A 97 -9.37 -11.04 -4.18
CA VAL A 97 -9.96 -11.88 -3.14
C VAL A 97 -9.88 -13.34 -3.59
N MET A 98 -9.20 -14.18 -2.81
CA MET A 98 -9.08 -15.61 -3.11
C MET A 98 -10.26 -16.41 -2.56
N GLN A 99 -10.62 -16.14 -1.30
CA GLN A 99 -11.65 -16.88 -0.59
C GLN A 99 -12.27 -16.00 0.51
N VAL A 100 -13.58 -16.10 0.65
CA VAL A 100 -14.34 -15.53 1.76
C VAL A 100 -14.84 -16.68 2.66
N ASN A 101 -14.29 -16.80 3.86
CA ASN A 101 -14.79 -17.76 4.86
C ASN A 101 -15.91 -17.09 5.67
N VAL A 102 -17.13 -17.58 5.49
CA VAL A 102 -18.33 -17.00 6.13
C VAL A 102 -18.36 -17.30 7.64
N ASP A 103 -17.93 -18.49 8.04
CA ASP A 103 -17.99 -18.95 9.44
C ASP A 103 -17.01 -18.20 10.35
N GLU A 104 -15.81 -17.93 9.84
CA GLU A 104 -14.75 -17.24 10.59
C GLU A 104 -14.72 -15.72 10.33
N HIS A 105 -15.55 -15.24 9.38
CA HIS A 105 -15.54 -13.85 8.88
C HIS A 105 -14.16 -13.37 8.40
N VAL A 106 -13.39 -14.27 7.79
CA VAL A 106 -12.04 -13.99 7.28
C VAL A 106 -12.07 -13.77 5.77
N LEU A 107 -11.43 -12.67 5.34
CA LEU A 107 -11.23 -12.34 3.93
C LEU A 107 -9.77 -12.64 3.54
N VAL A 108 -9.58 -13.63 2.68
CA VAL A 108 -8.24 -13.99 2.18
C VAL A 108 -7.94 -13.20 0.91
N VAL A 109 -6.93 -12.34 0.99
CA VAL A 109 -6.54 -11.44 -0.10
C VAL A 109 -5.14 -11.79 -0.61
N LYS A 110 -4.99 -11.86 -1.93
CA LYS A 110 -3.70 -12.02 -2.60
C LYS A 110 -2.99 -10.67 -2.68
N GLY A 111 -1.98 -10.48 -1.84
CA GLY A 111 -1.05 -9.35 -1.94
C GLY A 111 -0.64 -8.78 -0.58
N ALA A 112 -0.06 -7.59 -0.60
CA ALA A 112 0.39 -6.92 0.61
C ALA A 112 -0.70 -6.01 1.18
N VAL A 113 -1.01 -6.21 2.46
CA VAL A 113 -1.91 -5.32 3.21
C VAL A 113 -1.08 -4.22 3.89
N PRO A 114 -1.43 -2.93 3.71
CA PRO A 114 -0.69 -1.85 4.34
C PRO A 114 -0.96 -1.83 5.85
N GLY A 115 0.07 -2.09 6.65
CA GLY A 115 0.05 -1.88 8.09
C GLY A 115 0.82 -2.93 8.89
N ALA A 116 0.68 -2.84 10.21
CA ALA A 116 1.13 -3.88 11.13
C ALA A 116 0.01 -4.92 11.33
N PRO A 117 0.34 -6.18 11.67
CA PRO A 117 -0.68 -7.18 12.02
C PRO A 117 -1.55 -6.66 13.18
N GLY A 118 -2.86 -6.86 13.10
CA GLY A 118 -3.83 -6.35 14.08
C GLY A 118 -4.19 -4.86 13.92
N GLY A 119 -3.64 -4.16 12.92
CA GLY A 119 -4.05 -2.80 12.59
C GLY A 119 -5.39 -2.76 11.86
N TYR A 120 -6.14 -1.67 12.06
CA TYR A 120 -7.38 -1.43 11.33
C TYR A 120 -7.09 -1.13 9.86
N VAL A 121 -7.89 -1.75 8.98
CA VAL A 121 -7.83 -1.54 7.53
C VAL A 121 -9.23 -1.24 7.00
N MET A 122 -9.29 -0.36 6.02
CA MET A 122 -10.51 -0.02 5.29
C MET A 122 -10.47 -0.74 3.94
N VAL A 123 -11.45 -1.61 3.71
CA VAL A 123 -11.62 -2.33 2.45
C VAL A 123 -12.73 -1.69 1.63
N ARG A 124 -12.46 -1.41 0.36
CA ARG A 124 -13.42 -0.85 -0.61
C ARG A 124 -13.43 -1.70 -1.87
N LYS A 125 -14.55 -1.74 -2.59
CA LYS A 125 -14.57 -2.27 -3.96
C LYS A 125 -13.63 -1.46 -4.85
N ALA A 126 -12.88 -2.14 -5.70
CA ALA A 126 -11.90 -1.48 -6.57
C ALA A 126 -12.58 -0.51 -7.53
N ILE A 127 -12.05 0.71 -7.62
CA ILE A 127 -12.58 1.75 -8.51
C ILE A 127 -12.11 1.53 -9.96
N ALA A 128 -10.91 0.99 -10.13
CA ALA A 128 -10.30 0.76 -11.43
C ALA A 128 -10.11 -0.74 -11.62
N ALA A 129 -11.07 -1.43 -12.25
CA ALA A 129 -10.93 -2.83 -12.64
C ALA A 129 -9.72 -2.95 -13.58
N GLY A 130 -8.54 -3.26 -13.03
CA GLY A 130 -7.36 -3.49 -13.84
C GLY A 130 -7.61 -4.63 -14.83
N ARG A 131 -6.92 -4.61 -15.97
CA ARG A 131 -6.87 -5.75 -16.88
C ARG A 131 -6.59 -7.03 -16.07
N GLU A 132 -7.33 -8.09 -16.32
CA GLU A 132 -6.98 -9.40 -15.76
C GLU A 132 -5.58 -9.75 -16.25
N PRO A 133 -4.62 -10.02 -15.35
CA PRO A 133 -3.36 -10.57 -15.81
C PRO A 133 -3.73 -11.86 -16.52
N ALA A 134 -3.53 -11.89 -17.84
CA ALA A 134 -3.70 -13.11 -18.62
C ALA A 134 -3.01 -14.23 -17.85
N PRO A 135 -3.68 -15.36 -17.60
CA PRO A 135 -3.09 -16.42 -16.79
C PRO A 135 -1.72 -16.72 -17.39
N ALA A 136 -0.67 -16.50 -16.62
CA ALA A 136 0.66 -16.91 -17.02
C ALA A 136 0.54 -18.39 -17.41
N PRO A 137 0.99 -18.82 -18.60
CA PRO A 137 0.83 -20.21 -19.02
C PRO A 137 1.47 -21.07 -17.94
N VAL A 138 0.65 -21.83 -17.23
CA VAL A 138 1.10 -22.79 -16.23
C VAL A 138 1.80 -23.88 -17.03
N ALA A 139 3.12 -23.74 -17.20
CA ALA A 139 3.92 -24.79 -17.81
C ALA A 139 3.68 -26.08 -17.00
N PRO A 140 3.28 -27.20 -17.64
CA PRO A 140 3.06 -28.44 -16.92
C PRO A 140 4.39 -28.84 -16.26
N LYS A 141 4.40 -28.92 -14.93
CA LYS A 141 5.55 -29.45 -14.19
C LYS A 141 5.78 -30.89 -14.66
N LYS A 142 6.84 -31.13 -15.43
CA LYS A 142 7.29 -32.47 -15.84
C LYS A 142 7.61 -33.29 -14.58
N LYS A 143 6.99 -34.47 -14.50
CA LYS A 143 7.42 -35.58 -13.64
C LYS A 143 8.75 -36.14 -14.15
#